data_AF-A0A6A1QDS2-F1
#
_entry.id   AF-A0A6A1QDS2-F1
#
_cell.length_a   1.000
_cell.length_b   1.000
_cell.length_c   1.000
_cell.angle_alpha   90.00
_cell.angle_beta   90.00
_cell.angle_gamma   90.00
#
_symmetry.space_group_name_H-M   'P 1'
#
loop_
_entity.id
_entity.type
_entity.pdbx_description
1 polymer ?
#
loop_
_entity_poly.entity_id
_entity_poly.type
_entity_poly.pdbx_seq_one_letter_code
_entity_poly.pdbx_strand_id
1 'polypeptide(L)'
;MGQHIEKATFAGVQTEHWGQFMHICDIINTAHDGPKDAVKALKKRISKNYNHKEIQLTLSLIDICIQNCGPSFQSLIAKKEFVKDSLVKLLNPRYTLPTDIQNRILNSIKMWWQGFPGGMDVSEVKEV
;
A
#
# COMPACT_ATOMS: atom_id res chain seq x y z
N MET A 1 8.67 -11.49 -5.13
CA MET A 1 7.82 -10.38 -4.61
C MET A 1 6.31 -10.65 -4.76
N GLY A 2 5.76 -10.68 -5.98
CA GLY A 2 4.29 -10.75 -6.18
C GLY A 2 3.57 -11.91 -5.47
N GLN A 3 4.15 -13.11 -5.51
CA GLN A 3 3.58 -14.28 -4.81
C GLN A 3 3.52 -14.11 -3.28
N HIS A 4 4.52 -13.45 -2.67
CA HIS A 4 4.51 -13.19 -1.23
C HIS A 4 3.37 -12.24 -0.85
N ILE A 5 3.16 -11.18 -1.64
CA ILE A 5 2.09 -10.21 -1.42
C ILE A 5 0.71 -10.87 -1.62
N GLU A 6 0.54 -11.65 -2.69
CA GLU A 6 -0.69 -12.38 -2.94
C GLU A 6 -1.04 -13.35 -1.80
N LYS A 7 -0.05 -14.13 -1.34
CA LYS A 7 -0.23 -15.05 -0.21
C LYS A 7 -0.55 -14.32 1.10
N ALA A 8 0.18 -13.24 1.41
CA ALA A 8 0.02 -12.51 2.66
C ALA A 8 -1.29 -11.71 2.74
N THR A 9 -1.91 -11.43 1.60
CA THR A 9 -3.16 -10.66 1.52
C THR A 9 -4.34 -11.48 0.99
N PHE A 10 -4.20 -12.80 0.89
CA PHE A 10 -5.22 -13.72 0.40
C PHE A 10 -6.50 -13.67 1.24
N ALA A 11 -7.67 -13.70 0.61
CA ALA A 11 -8.95 -13.58 1.31
C ALA A 11 -9.18 -14.67 2.39
N GLY A 12 -8.60 -15.86 2.23
CA GLY A 12 -8.66 -16.94 3.21
C GLY A 12 -7.79 -16.73 4.45
N VAL A 13 -6.96 -15.70 4.48
CA VAL A 13 -6.16 -15.32 5.66
C VAL A 13 -7.09 -14.71 6.71
N GLN A 14 -7.18 -15.37 7.86
CA GLN A 14 -8.05 -14.93 8.96
C GLN A 14 -7.57 -13.59 9.56
N THR A 15 -6.26 -13.47 9.80
CA THR A 15 -5.64 -12.32 10.46
C THR A 15 -4.30 -11.98 9.83
N GLU A 16 -3.82 -10.76 10.04
CA GLU A 16 -2.50 -10.31 9.59
C GLU A 16 -1.40 -11.25 10.11
N HIS A 17 -0.62 -11.81 9.19
CA HIS A 17 0.54 -12.61 9.52
C HIS A 17 1.77 -11.71 9.55
N TRP A 18 2.01 -11.08 10.70
CA TRP A 18 3.11 -10.13 10.92
C TRP A 18 4.47 -10.64 10.42
N GLY A 19 4.79 -11.91 10.66
CA GLY A 19 6.03 -12.51 10.15
C GLY A 19 6.14 -12.51 8.61
N GLN A 20 5.03 -12.67 7.88
CA GLN A 20 5.02 -12.57 6.41
C GLN A 20 5.18 -11.13 5.95
N PHE A 21 4.58 -10.17 6.65
CA PHE A 21 4.72 -8.75 6.32
C PHE A 21 6.16 -8.28 6.54
N MET A 22 6.78 -8.64 7.67
CA MET A 22 8.18 -8.31 7.95
C MET A 22 9.12 -8.95 6.94
N HIS A 23 8.89 -10.22 6.57
CA HIS A 23 9.66 -10.86 5.51
C HIS A 23 9.55 -10.14 4.16
N ILE A 24 8.37 -9.60 3.82
CA ILE A 24 8.20 -8.77 2.62
C ILE A 24 9.03 -7.48 2.73
N CYS A 25 9.03 -6.80 3.90
CA CYS A 25 9.87 -5.63 4.13
C CYS A 25 11.36 -5.94 3.99
N ASP A 26 11.82 -7.09 4.49
CA ASP A 26 13.21 -7.53 4.33
C ASP A 26 13.58 -7.68 2.85
N ILE A 27 12.73 -8.31 2.05
CA ILE A 27 12.95 -8.42 0.60
C ILE A 27 12.96 -7.04 -0.06
N ILE A 28 12.04 -6.15 0.32
CA ILE A 28 12.00 -4.77 -0.21
C ILE A 28 13.32 -4.03 0.07
N ASN A 29 13.88 -4.18 1.26
CA ASN A 29 15.07 -3.46 1.68
C ASN A 29 16.39 -4.08 1.15
N THR A 30 16.40 -5.37 0.85
CA THR A 30 17.63 -6.11 0.46
C THR A 30 17.77 -6.34 -1.03
N ALA A 31 16.66 -6.49 -1.77
CA ALA A 31 16.72 -6.71 -3.21
C ALA A 31 16.87 -5.39 -3.96
N HIS A 32 17.74 -5.36 -4.98
CA HIS A 32 17.98 -4.18 -5.83
C HIS A 32 16.68 -3.57 -6.38
N ASP A 33 15.80 -4.39 -6.98
CA ASP A 33 14.50 -3.97 -7.52
C ASP A 33 13.34 -4.15 -6.52
N GLY A 34 13.64 -4.48 -5.26
CA GLY A 34 12.65 -4.79 -4.22
C GLY A 34 11.54 -3.74 -4.08
N PRO A 35 11.85 -2.44 -3.95
CA PRO A 35 10.85 -1.39 -3.81
C PRO A 35 9.93 -1.29 -5.04
N LYS A 36 10.50 -1.33 -6.25
CA LYS A 36 9.77 -1.21 -7.51
C LYS A 36 8.83 -2.39 -7.73
N ASP A 37 9.33 -3.60 -7.50
CA ASP A 37 8.55 -4.83 -7.64
C ASP A 37 7.42 -4.91 -6.61
N ALA A 38 7.66 -4.44 -5.38
CA ALA A 38 6.64 -4.38 -4.34
C ALA A 38 5.51 -3.42 -4.71
N VAL A 39 5.82 -2.19 -5.10
CA VAL A 39 4.80 -1.21 -5.51
C VAL A 39 3.99 -1.71 -6.71
N LYS A 40 4.64 -2.34 -7.70
CA LYS A 40 3.96 -2.94 -8.85
C LYS A 40 2.99 -4.06 -8.42
N ALA A 41 3.42 -4.93 -7.51
CA ALA A 41 2.61 -6.03 -7.01
C ALA A 41 1.45 -5.55 -6.12
N LEU A 42 1.68 -4.57 -5.24
CA LEU A 42 0.64 -3.92 -4.41
C LEU A 42 -0.40 -3.23 -5.29
N LYS A 43 0.04 -2.48 -6.31
CA LYS A 43 -0.85 -1.83 -7.28
C LYS A 43 -1.73 -2.86 -7.98
N LYS A 44 -1.15 -3.96 -8.45
CA LYS A 44 -1.90 -5.06 -9.08
C LYS A 44 -2.90 -5.68 -8.12
N ARG A 45 -2.52 -5.89 -6.85
CA ARG A 45 -3.36 -6.52 -5.83
C ARG A 45 -4.60 -5.70 -5.48
N ILE A 46 -4.44 -4.38 -5.39
CA ILE A 46 -5.52 -3.48 -4.94
C ILE A 46 -6.38 -2.95 -6.09
N SER A 47 -5.82 -2.83 -7.30
CA SER A 47 -6.52 -2.28 -8.46
C SER A 47 -7.70 -3.14 -8.88
N LYS A 48 -8.89 -2.52 -9.02
CA LYS A 48 -10.13 -3.19 -9.44
C LYS A 48 -10.51 -4.40 -8.57
N ASN A 49 -10.03 -4.44 -7.32
CA ASN A 49 -10.37 -5.50 -6.38
C ASN A 49 -11.73 -5.17 -5.72
N TYR A 50 -12.61 -6.17 -5.61
CA TYR A 50 -13.91 -6.07 -4.94
C TYR A 50 -13.94 -6.83 -3.61
N ASN A 51 -12.87 -7.55 -3.27
CA ASN A 51 -12.77 -8.30 -2.04
C ASN A 51 -12.28 -7.40 -0.90
N HIS A 52 -13.19 -7.03 0.00
CA HIS A 52 -12.90 -6.09 1.10
C HIS A 52 -11.79 -6.60 2.04
N LYS A 53 -11.71 -7.92 2.26
CA LYS A 53 -10.67 -8.52 3.12
C LYS A 53 -9.29 -8.39 2.48
N GLU A 54 -9.18 -8.67 1.18
CA GLU A 54 -7.91 -8.53 0.47
C GLU A 54 -7.44 -7.07 0.44
N ILE A 55 -8.37 -6.14 0.24
CA ILE A 55 -8.08 -4.70 0.27
C ILE A 55 -7.60 -4.29 1.66
N GLN A 56 -8.30 -4.70 2.72
CA GLN A 56 -7.91 -4.41 4.09
C GLN A 56 -6.51 -4.93 4.43
N LEU A 57 -6.22 -6.21 4.11
CA LEU A 57 -4.91 -6.81 4.34
C LEU A 57 -3.82 -6.12 3.51
N THR A 58 -4.14 -5.70 2.29
CA THR A 58 -3.20 -4.97 1.42
C THR A 58 -2.88 -3.58 1.99
N LEU A 59 -3.88 -2.86 2.50
CA LEU A 59 -3.67 -1.58 3.20
C LEU A 59 -2.80 -1.76 4.45
N SER A 60 -3.01 -2.82 5.23
CA SER A 60 -2.14 -3.14 6.36
C SER A 60 -0.71 -3.43 5.95
N LEU A 61 -0.50 -4.23 4.90
CA LEU A 61 0.85 -4.47 4.40
C LEU A 61 1.52 -3.16 3.94
N ILE A 62 0.79 -2.26 3.27
CA ILE A 62 1.31 -0.95 2.86
C ILE A 62 1.74 -0.13 4.09
N ASP A 63 0.91 -0.06 5.13
CA ASP A 63 1.24 0.68 6.36
C ASP A 63 2.53 0.14 7.01
N ILE A 64 2.71 -1.19 7.04
CA ILE A 64 3.92 -1.83 7.58
C ILE A 64 5.14 -1.55 6.71
N CYS A 65 5.01 -1.64 5.37
CA CYS A 65 6.11 -1.30 4.47
C CYS A 65 6.52 0.18 4.60
N ILE A 66 5.59 1.10 4.82
CA ILE A 66 5.92 2.52 5.03
C ILE A 66 6.76 2.72 6.29
N GLN A 67 6.43 2.02 7.37
CA GLN A 67 7.13 2.13 8.66
C GLN A 67 8.50 1.44 8.65
N ASN A 68 8.66 0.38 7.85
CA ASN A 68 9.84 -0.50 7.91
C ASN A 68 10.74 -0.46 6.66
N CYS A 69 10.32 0.24 5.60
CA CYS A 69 11.11 0.38 4.37
C CYS A 69 11.59 1.82 4.19
N GLY A 70 12.74 1.97 3.53
CA GLY A 70 13.37 3.27 3.33
C GLY A 70 12.73 4.16 2.25
N PRO A 71 13.34 5.33 2.00
CA PRO A 71 12.85 6.32 1.04
C PRO A 71 12.63 5.80 -0.39
N SER A 72 13.36 4.77 -0.80
CA SER A 72 13.22 4.13 -2.11
C SER A 72 11.84 3.50 -2.33
N PHE A 73 11.21 2.96 -1.28
CA PHE A 73 9.84 2.46 -1.33
C PHE A 73 8.82 3.58 -1.14
N GLN A 74 9.03 4.40 -0.11
CA GLN A 74 8.13 5.49 0.27
C GLN A 74 7.91 6.50 -0.88
N SER A 75 8.97 6.86 -1.62
CA SER A 75 8.86 7.75 -2.79
C SER A 75 8.07 7.14 -3.94
N LEU A 76 8.07 5.81 -4.10
CA LEU A 76 7.32 5.11 -5.15
C LEU A 76 5.85 4.93 -4.78
N ILE A 77 5.55 4.56 -3.53
CA ILE A 77 4.17 4.33 -3.07
C ILE A 77 3.37 5.65 -2.97
N ALA A 78 4.06 6.77 -2.70
CA ALA A 78 3.45 8.10 -2.64
C ALA A 78 3.21 8.73 -4.02
N LYS A 79 3.71 8.14 -5.12
CA LYS A 79 3.51 8.72 -6.47
C LYS A 79 2.04 8.84 -6.82
N LYS A 80 1.71 9.92 -7.54
CA LYS A 80 0.36 10.19 -8.06
C LYS A 80 -0.22 8.99 -8.82
N GLU A 81 0.60 8.26 -9.57
CA GLU A 81 0.17 7.05 -10.30
C GLU A 81 -0.26 5.90 -9.39
N PHE A 82 0.30 5.76 -8.18
CA PHE A 82 -0.17 4.76 -7.23
C PHE A 82 -1.43 5.26 -6.51
N VAL A 83 -1.37 6.47 -5.95
CA VAL A 83 -2.45 7.07 -5.16
C VAL A 83 -3.72 7.26 -5.99
N LYS A 84 -3.63 7.94 -7.14
CA LYS A 84 -4.79 8.26 -7.97
C LYS A 84 -5.36 7.02 -8.68
N ASP A 85 -4.49 6.18 -9.26
CA ASP A 85 -4.98 5.05 -10.07
C ASP A 85 -5.33 3.80 -9.28
N SER A 86 -4.96 3.73 -8.00
CA SER A 86 -5.21 2.57 -7.15
C SER A 86 -6.10 2.96 -5.97
N LEU A 87 -5.60 3.78 -5.05
CA LEU A 87 -6.31 4.10 -3.79
C LEU A 87 -7.56 4.95 -4.01
N VAL A 88 -7.45 6.07 -4.73
CA VAL A 88 -8.60 6.96 -4.97
C VAL A 88 -9.68 6.25 -5.79
N LYS A 89 -9.30 5.40 -6.75
CA LYS A 89 -10.28 4.62 -7.52
C LYS A 89 -11.11 3.69 -6.64
N LEU A 90 -10.56 3.13 -5.57
CA LEU A 90 -11.29 2.25 -4.65
C LEU A 90 -12.40 2.97 -3.86
N LEU A 91 -12.27 4.30 -3.68
CA LEU A 91 -13.30 5.13 -3.06
C LEU A 91 -14.53 5.34 -3.96
N ASN A 92 -14.52 4.85 -5.20
CA ASN A 92 -15.70 4.89 -6.05
C ASN A 92 -16.84 4.06 -5.42
N PRO A 93 -18.08 4.58 -5.32
CA PRO A 93 -19.21 3.89 -4.70
C PRO A 93 -19.48 2.47 -5.24
N ARG A 94 -19.07 2.18 -6.48
CA ARG A 94 -19.23 0.85 -7.10
C ARG A 94 -18.55 -0.30 -6.34
N TYR A 95 -17.53 -0.01 -5.52
CA TYR A 95 -16.81 -1.01 -4.74
C TYR A 95 -17.45 -1.29 -3.37
N THR A 96 -18.47 -0.50 -3.00
CA THR A 96 -19.25 -0.66 -1.77
C THR A 96 -18.40 -0.89 -0.52
N LEU A 97 -17.26 -0.21 -0.44
CA LEU A 97 -16.30 -0.39 0.64
C LEU A 97 -16.92 0.05 1.99
N PRO A 98 -16.70 -0.71 3.07
CA PRO A 98 -17.01 -0.28 4.42
C PRO A 98 -16.38 1.07 4.75
N THR A 99 -17.09 1.90 5.53
CA THR A 99 -16.67 3.26 5.87
C THR A 99 -15.32 3.31 6.59
N ASP A 100 -15.01 2.31 7.41
CA ASP A 100 -13.72 2.17 8.09
C ASP A 100 -12.56 1.99 7.09
N ILE A 101 -12.75 1.19 6.04
CA ILE A 101 -11.74 1.01 4.98
C ILE A 101 -11.59 2.30 4.16
N GLN A 102 -12.70 2.97 3.82
CA GLN A 102 -12.64 4.26 3.11
C GLN A 102 -11.88 5.32 3.91
N ASN A 103 -12.18 5.45 5.20
CA ASN A 103 -11.50 6.38 6.09
C ASN A 103 -10.01 6.06 6.22
N ARG A 104 -9.64 4.77 6.28
CA ARG A 104 -8.25 4.35 6.29
C ARG A 104 -7.51 4.81 5.03
N ILE A 105 -8.10 4.60 3.84
CA ILE A 105 -7.52 5.06 2.58
C ILE A 105 -7.30 6.58 2.61
N LEU A 106 -8.32 7.35 3.01
CA LEU A 106 -8.23 8.82 3.10
C LEU A 106 -7.14 9.27 4.08
N ASN A 107 -7.02 8.61 5.23
CA ASN A 107 -6.00 8.90 6.22
C ASN A 107 -4.59 8.58 5.71
N SER A 108 -4.40 7.44 5.01
CA SER A 108 -3.13 7.11 4.37
C SER A 108 -2.73 8.18 3.35
N ILE A 109 -3.65 8.58 2.46
CA ILE A 109 -3.40 9.65 1.47
C ILE A 109 -3.01 10.96 2.15
N LYS A 110 -3.75 11.37 3.19
CA LYS A 110 -3.46 12.58 3.96
C LYS A 110 -2.07 12.53 4.58
N MET A 111 -1.70 11.43 5.21
CA MET A 111 -0.37 11.26 5.81
C MET A 111 0.73 11.36 4.75
N TRP A 112 0.55 10.73 3.59
CA TRP A 112 1.56 10.76 2.53
C TRP A 112 1.69 12.14 1.88
N TRP A 113 0.62 12.93 1.86
CA TRP A 113 0.67 14.33 1.41
C TRP A 113 1.38 15.25 2.41
N GLN A 114 1.27 14.97 3.71
CA GLN A 114 1.89 15.76 4.77
C GLN A 114 3.38 15.45 4.96
N GLY A 115 3.89 14.38 4.35
CA GLY A 115 5.25 13.90 4.51
C GLY A 115 5.34 12.72 5.46
N PHE A 116 6.21 11.77 5.14
CA PHE A 116 6.51 10.68 6.05
C PHE A 116 7.29 11.22 7.27
N PRO A 117 7.06 10.67 8.48
CA PRO A 117 7.88 10.99 9.64
C PRO A 117 9.35 10.71 9.31
N GLY A 118 10.20 11.75 9.29
CA GLY A 118 11.60 11.64 8.86
C GLY A 118 12.00 12.50 7.65
N GLY A 119 11.08 13.30 7.08
CA GLY A 119 11.46 14.44 6.20
C GLY A 119 11.55 14.14 4.70
N MET A 120 10.70 13.26 4.16
CA MET A 120 10.56 13.14 2.71
C MET A 120 9.87 14.38 2.13
N ASP A 121 10.52 15.05 1.18
CA ASP A 121 9.93 16.18 0.44
C ASP A 121 8.80 15.66 -0.47
N VAL A 122 7.58 16.09 -0.16
CA VAL A 122 6.30 15.66 -0.77
C VAL A 122 5.80 16.65 -1.81
N SER A 123 6.70 17.43 -2.41
CA SER A 123 6.36 18.41 -3.45
C SER A 123 5.60 17.80 -4.64
N GLU A 124 5.81 16.52 -4.98
CA GLU A 124 5.03 15.81 -6.02
C GLU A 124 3.58 15.47 -5.63
N VAL A 125 3.22 15.47 -4.35
CA VAL A 125 1.86 15.13 -3.87
C VAL A 125 0.95 16.37 -3.84
N LYS A 126 1.52 17.59 -3.90
CA LYS A 126 0.79 18.86 -3.73
C LYS A 126 -0.12 19.26 -4.90
N GLU A 127 -0.14 18.51 -6.00
CA GLU A 127 -0.99 18.79 -7.18
C GLU A 127 -2.11 17.75 -7.39
N VAL A 128 -2.80 17.37 -6.31
CA VAL A 128 -4.03 16.54 -6.39
C VAL A 128 -5.23 17.33 -5.90
#